data_AF-A0A453Q956-F1
#
_entry.id   AF-A0A453Q956-F1
#
_cell.length_a   1.000
_cell.length_b   1.000
_cell.length_c   1.000
_cell.angle_alpha   90.00
_cell.angle_beta   90.00
_cell.angle_gamma   90.00
#
_symmetry.space_group_name_H-M   'P 1'
#
loop_
_entity.id
_entity.type
_entity.pdbx_description
1 polymer ?
#
loop_
_entity_poly.entity_id
_entity_poly.type
_entity_poly.pdbx_seq_one_letter_code
_entity_poly.pdbx_strand_id
1 'polypeptide(L)'
;MGDEAVLESILNGEMGPTHMPFALLERITENFSEERKIGQGGFALVYKGIYNGEDIAVKKFYDVQTLDNKHFENECDKLIKIKHPNIVRLVGYCYETQHKYVEYKGVLQFAHHICRILCFEYLQGGSLENHLNESRDHDWPTCYNIIEGTCEALNFLHKGYGSRVLHLDLKPGNILLDKYMGAKVADFGLSTSFNKTRITNTTTGTDLGIIIIEIMAGRIGYKIFSAMDDDPQELFIEQVITNWRGRINATTSPFPSAELDQVETCIKIAIKCVDLNRKNRPTVAEILAAMQKTEKRFLAEWRNHAEFHVDESLPIPTKSESRGGSGGEVVDIKEHPWRLHSLTISYQGLIDAFSFSYIDQYGEKQHVGPWGEQHSYHKTETIRFSPSEFVEEVSGAYGSHFENLLVTSLTFVTNVRTYGPFGNPNHQNVAAAPLKFMADEGSSIVAFHGRSGSHLFSIGVYMYPNNKRKGRTLLAPVIPDGEVLCASFVCIGNYR
;
A
#
# COMPACT_ATOMS: atom_id res chain seq x y z
N MET A 1 -22.61 -7.35 -21.65
CA MET A 1 -22.00 -7.31 -20.30
C MET A 1 -22.85 -6.34 -19.49
N GLY A 2 -23.32 -6.70 -18.30
CA GLY A 2 -24.05 -5.75 -17.45
C GLY A 2 -23.11 -4.69 -16.87
N ASP A 3 -23.66 -3.54 -16.46
CA ASP A 3 -22.90 -2.40 -15.92
C ASP A 3 -22.02 -2.76 -14.70
N GLU A 4 -22.41 -3.79 -13.93
CA GLU A 4 -21.70 -4.34 -12.77
C GLU A 4 -20.37 -5.00 -13.13
N ALA A 5 -20.40 -5.98 -14.04
CA ALA A 5 -19.21 -6.64 -14.53
C ALA A 5 -18.22 -5.65 -15.16
N VAL A 6 -18.72 -4.59 -15.81
CA VAL A 6 -17.86 -3.56 -16.42
C VAL A 6 -17.07 -2.79 -15.35
N LEU A 7 -17.72 -2.40 -14.25
CA LEU A 7 -17.04 -1.67 -13.18
C LEU A 7 -15.98 -2.54 -12.51
N GLU A 8 -16.30 -3.79 -12.17
CA GLU A 8 -15.35 -4.69 -11.52
C GLU A 8 -14.12 -4.90 -12.40
N SER A 9 -14.29 -5.14 -13.70
CA SER A 9 -13.19 -5.23 -14.67
C SER A 9 -12.30 -3.99 -14.68
N ILE A 10 -12.88 -2.80 -14.56
CA ILE A 10 -12.11 -1.57 -14.45
C ILE A 10 -11.42 -1.51 -13.08
N LEU A 11 -12.10 -1.93 -12.00
CA LEU A 11 -11.58 -1.98 -10.65
C LEU A 11 -10.35 -2.90 -10.50
N ASN A 12 -10.27 -3.92 -11.34
CA ASN A 12 -9.14 -4.84 -11.43
C ASN A 12 -8.10 -4.39 -12.50
N GLY A 13 -8.40 -3.31 -13.20
CA GLY A 13 -7.58 -2.68 -14.23
C GLY A 13 -7.45 -3.49 -15.52
N GLU A 14 -8.43 -4.34 -15.80
CA GLU A 14 -8.48 -5.21 -16.99
C GLU A 14 -9.21 -4.54 -18.14
N MET A 15 -10.13 -3.62 -17.82
CA MET A 15 -10.63 -2.63 -18.77
C MET A 15 -10.07 -1.25 -18.45
N GLY A 16 -9.84 -0.47 -19.52
CA GLY A 16 -9.51 0.94 -19.38
C GLY A 16 -10.69 1.73 -18.80
N PRO A 17 -10.44 2.93 -18.28
CA PRO A 17 -11.49 3.79 -17.74
C PRO A 17 -12.60 4.04 -18.77
N THR A 18 -13.86 3.96 -18.33
CA THR A 18 -15.02 4.11 -19.23
C THR A 18 -15.74 5.44 -19.03
N HIS A 19 -16.45 5.87 -20.07
CA HIS A 19 -17.39 6.98 -19.96
C HIS A 19 -18.51 6.62 -18.97
N MET A 20 -18.77 7.50 -18.00
CA MET A 20 -19.84 7.36 -17.01
C MET A 20 -20.80 8.54 -17.17
N PRO A 21 -22.08 8.31 -17.54
CA PRO A 21 -23.02 9.40 -17.78
C PRO A 21 -23.22 10.29 -16.55
N PHE A 22 -23.40 11.60 -16.75
CA PHE A 22 -23.56 12.52 -15.61
C PHE A 22 -24.74 12.15 -14.69
N ALA A 23 -25.86 11.71 -15.28
CA ALA A 23 -27.04 11.28 -14.52
C ALA A 23 -26.76 10.04 -13.63
N LEU A 24 -25.87 9.15 -14.06
CA LEU A 24 -25.40 8.04 -13.23
C LEU A 24 -24.60 8.60 -12.04
N LEU A 25 -23.69 9.55 -12.30
CA LEU A 25 -22.85 10.17 -11.28
C LEU A 25 -23.66 10.96 -10.25
N GLU A 26 -24.73 11.65 -10.67
CA GLU A 26 -25.71 12.24 -9.76
C GLU A 26 -26.35 11.18 -8.86
N ARG A 27 -26.85 10.08 -9.45
CA ARG A 27 -27.51 9.01 -8.68
C ARG A 27 -26.59 8.38 -7.63
N ILE A 28 -25.38 7.98 -8.01
CA ILE A 28 -24.47 7.26 -7.09
C ILE A 28 -23.88 8.16 -6.00
N THR A 29 -23.95 9.49 -6.16
CA THR A 29 -23.49 10.50 -5.18
C THR A 29 -24.63 11.20 -4.47
N GLU A 30 -25.87 10.73 -4.62
CA GLU A 30 -27.06 11.35 -4.02
C GLU A 30 -27.19 12.85 -4.39
N ASN A 31 -27.01 13.15 -5.68
CA ASN A 31 -26.95 14.48 -6.27
C ASN A 31 -25.78 15.33 -5.75
N PHE A 32 -24.60 14.73 -5.58
CA PHE A 32 -23.42 15.38 -5.03
C PHE A 32 -23.69 16.02 -3.66
N SER A 33 -24.34 15.26 -2.77
CA SER A 33 -24.74 15.76 -1.45
C SER A 33 -23.53 16.11 -0.58
N GLU A 34 -23.70 17.02 0.38
CA GLU A 34 -22.61 17.37 1.31
C GLU A 34 -22.25 16.20 2.23
N GLU A 35 -23.20 15.30 2.54
CA GLU A 35 -22.95 14.08 3.32
C GLU A 35 -22.02 13.10 2.57
N ARG A 36 -22.05 13.14 1.24
CA ARG A 36 -21.17 12.33 0.38
C ARG A 36 -19.82 13.01 0.12
N LYS A 37 -19.63 14.27 0.51
CA LYS A 37 -18.38 14.99 0.26
C LYS A 37 -17.26 14.46 1.16
N ILE A 38 -16.15 14.04 0.54
CA ILE A 38 -14.98 13.48 1.23
C ILE A 38 -13.72 14.33 1.06
N GLY A 39 -13.73 15.31 0.17
CA GLY A 39 -12.58 16.17 -0.05
C GLY A 39 -12.92 17.43 -0.83
N GLN A 40 -12.10 18.46 -0.66
CA GLN A 40 -12.20 19.72 -1.38
C GLN A 40 -10.80 20.22 -1.70
N GLY A 41 -10.52 20.41 -2.99
CA GLY A 41 -9.28 21.00 -3.49
C GLY A 41 -9.53 22.36 -4.15
N GLY A 42 -8.45 22.97 -4.66
CA GLY A 42 -8.52 24.25 -5.37
C GLY A 42 -9.25 24.19 -6.72
N PHE A 43 -9.34 22.99 -7.33
CA PHE A 43 -9.92 22.80 -8.66
C PHE A 43 -11.16 21.90 -8.69
N ALA A 44 -11.42 21.16 -7.62
CA ALA A 44 -12.46 20.14 -7.60
C ALA A 44 -12.99 19.87 -6.19
N LEU A 45 -14.20 19.30 -6.15
CA LEU A 45 -14.79 18.64 -4.99
C LEU A 45 -14.72 17.14 -5.21
N VAL A 46 -14.51 16.38 -4.14
CA VAL A 46 -14.47 14.91 -4.19
C VAL A 46 -15.60 14.36 -3.35
N TYR A 47 -16.40 13.49 -3.95
CA TYR A 47 -17.54 12.83 -3.33
C TYR A 47 -17.32 11.31 -3.29
N LYS A 48 -17.85 10.65 -2.26
CA LYS A 48 -17.98 9.21 -2.21
C LYS A 48 -19.23 8.78 -2.98
N GLY A 49 -19.05 7.97 -4.01
CA GLY A 49 -20.14 7.34 -4.75
C GLY A 49 -20.25 5.85 -4.42
N ILE A 50 -21.47 5.30 -4.49
CA ILE A 50 -21.69 3.84 -4.44
C ILE A 50 -22.13 3.38 -5.83
N TYR A 51 -21.26 2.65 -6.51
CA TYR A 51 -21.54 2.13 -7.85
C TYR A 51 -21.40 0.62 -7.83
N ASN A 52 -22.50 -0.08 -8.13
CA ASN A 52 -22.59 -1.56 -8.08
C ASN A 52 -22.10 -2.15 -6.75
N GLY A 53 -22.50 -1.55 -5.62
CA GLY A 53 -22.13 -2.02 -4.28
C GLY A 53 -20.69 -1.67 -3.85
N GLU A 54 -19.87 -1.14 -4.75
CA GLU A 54 -18.48 -0.73 -4.45
C GLU A 54 -18.39 0.78 -4.25
N ASP A 55 -17.52 1.18 -3.32
CA ASP A 55 -17.22 2.59 -3.06
C ASP A 55 -16.26 3.13 -4.15
N ILE A 56 -16.59 4.29 -4.72
CA ILE A 56 -15.72 5.02 -5.64
C ILE A 56 -15.54 6.48 -5.20
N ALA A 57 -14.43 7.10 -5.58
CA ALA A 57 -14.20 8.53 -5.37
C ALA A 57 -14.54 9.31 -6.65
N VAL A 58 -15.45 10.28 -6.56
CA VAL A 58 -15.97 11.07 -7.67
C VAL A 58 -15.45 12.51 -7.56
N LYS A 59 -14.40 12.84 -8.32
CA LYS A 59 -13.74 14.15 -8.38
C LYS A 59 -14.44 15.02 -9.43
N LYS A 60 -15.32 15.92 -8.98
CA LYS A 60 -16.05 16.89 -9.79
C LYS A 60 -15.31 18.21 -9.84
N PHE A 61 -14.87 18.63 -11.03
CA PHE A 61 -14.16 19.89 -11.21
C PHE A 61 -15.13 21.07 -11.13
N TYR A 62 -14.66 22.22 -10.63
CA TYR A 62 -15.48 23.42 -10.56
C TYR A 62 -15.88 23.91 -11.95
N ASP A 63 -17.13 24.36 -12.05
CA ASP A 63 -17.69 24.94 -13.26
C ASP A 63 -17.42 26.45 -13.28
N VAL A 64 -16.16 26.82 -13.51
CA VAL A 64 -15.77 28.23 -13.67
C VAL A 64 -15.41 28.46 -15.12
N GLN A 65 -16.18 29.33 -15.81
CA GLN A 65 -15.99 29.64 -17.24
C GLN A 65 -14.58 30.16 -17.60
N THR A 66 -13.78 30.57 -16.60
CA THR A 66 -12.40 31.04 -16.76
C THR A 66 -11.33 29.98 -16.48
N LEU A 67 -11.68 28.82 -15.95
CA LEU A 67 -10.72 27.73 -15.71
C LEU A 67 -10.50 26.93 -16.98
N ASP A 68 -9.23 26.85 -17.39
CA ASP A 68 -8.78 26.02 -18.50
C ASP A 68 -9.01 24.52 -18.19
N ASN A 69 -9.46 23.75 -19.18
CA ASN A 69 -9.68 22.30 -19.08
C ASN A 69 -8.40 21.52 -18.79
N LYS A 70 -7.23 22.15 -18.95
CA LYS A 70 -5.91 21.52 -18.82
C LYS A 70 -5.77 20.58 -17.62
N HIS A 71 -6.26 20.92 -16.43
CA HIS A 71 -6.11 20.05 -15.26
C HIS A 71 -6.86 18.73 -15.42
N PHE A 72 -8.11 18.79 -15.89
CA PHE A 72 -8.93 17.61 -16.15
C PHE A 72 -8.33 16.76 -17.27
N GLU A 73 -8.03 17.39 -18.42
CA GLU A 73 -7.50 16.71 -19.59
C GLU A 73 -6.16 16.04 -19.27
N ASN A 74 -5.28 16.76 -18.58
CA ASN A 74 -3.97 16.23 -18.19
C ASN A 74 -4.09 15.05 -17.22
N GLU A 75 -4.90 15.15 -16.17
CA GLU A 75 -5.08 14.04 -15.22
C GLU A 75 -5.69 12.81 -15.91
N CYS A 76 -6.70 13.02 -16.76
CA CYS A 76 -7.34 11.97 -17.54
C CYS A 76 -6.36 11.28 -18.50
N ASP A 77 -5.64 12.06 -19.33
CA ASP A 77 -4.71 11.57 -20.33
C ASP A 77 -3.55 10.75 -19.76
N LYS A 78 -3.14 11.06 -18.52
CA LYS A 78 -2.11 10.31 -17.79
C LYS A 78 -2.68 9.01 -17.24
N LEU A 79 -3.76 9.10 -16.47
CA LEU A 79 -4.26 7.98 -15.69
C LEU A 79 -5.02 6.95 -16.53
N ILE A 80 -5.47 7.30 -17.74
CA ILE A 80 -5.92 6.30 -18.73
C ILE A 80 -4.78 5.33 -19.13
N LYS A 81 -3.52 5.78 -19.11
CA LYS A 81 -2.36 5.00 -19.59
C LYS A 81 -1.52 4.38 -18.48
N ILE A 82 -1.65 4.90 -17.25
CA ILE A 82 -0.82 4.51 -16.11
C ILE A 82 -1.56 3.44 -15.31
N LYS A 83 -0.95 2.25 -15.19
CA LYS A 83 -1.38 1.19 -14.28
C LYS A 83 -0.21 0.77 -13.39
N HIS A 84 -0.33 1.01 -12.10
CA HIS A 84 0.68 0.64 -11.10
C HIS A 84 0.01 0.43 -9.74
N PRO A 85 0.44 -0.57 -8.91
CA PRO A 85 -0.18 -0.83 -7.61
C PRO A 85 -0.17 0.37 -6.65
N ASN A 86 0.86 1.20 -6.71
CA ASN A 86 1.03 2.40 -5.88
C ASN A 86 0.62 3.71 -6.57
N ILE A 87 -0.21 3.65 -7.60
CA ILE A 87 -0.81 4.84 -8.24
C ILE A 87 -2.31 4.66 -8.23
N VAL A 88 -3.05 5.72 -7.88
CA VAL A 88 -4.52 5.67 -7.84
C VAL A 88 -5.06 5.28 -9.22
N ARG A 89 -5.99 4.33 -9.23
CA ARG A 89 -6.56 3.84 -10.48
C ARG A 89 -7.78 4.67 -10.88
N LEU A 90 -7.75 5.21 -12.09
CA LEU A 90 -8.90 5.83 -12.74
C LEU A 90 -9.90 4.74 -13.14
N VAL A 91 -11.15 4.94 -12.77
CA VAL A 91 -12.28 4.04 -13.01
C VAL A 91 -13.12 4.55 -14.17
N GLY A 92 -13.40 5.83 -14.20
CA GLY A 92 -14.24 6.39 -15.23
C GLY A 92 -14.09 7.88 -15.34
N TYR A 93 -14.70 8.43 -16.37
CA TYR A 93 -14.71 9.86 -16.61
C TYR A 93 -16.05 10.29 -17.19
N CYS A 94 -16.40 11.55 -16.96
CA CYS A 94 -17.54 12.23 -17.58
C CYS A 94 -17.03 13.55 -18.15
N TYR A 95 -17.34 13.78 -19.42
CA TYR A 95 -17.10 15.04 -20.11
C TYR A 95 -18.33 15.37 -20.96
N GLU A 96 -19.37 15.91 -20.31
CA GLU A 96 -20.68 16.15 -20.92
C GLU A 96 -21.01 17.64 -20.93
N THR A 97 -21.64 18.12 -22.00
CA THR A 97 -22.17 19.49 -22.06
C THR A 97 -23.67 19.47 -21.75
N GLN A 98 -24.06 20.17 -20.69
CA GLN A 98 -25.44 20.41 -20.32
C GLN A 98 -25.89 21.79 -20.78
N HIS A 99 -27.09 21.88 -21.36
CA HIS A 99 -27.70 23.13 -21.77
C HIS A 99 -28.68 23.56 -20.67
N LYS A 100 -28.31 24.57 -19.88
CA LYS A 100 -29.14 25.05 -18.76
C LYS A 100 -29.51 26.52 -18.95
N TYR A 101 -30.67 26.90 -18.43
CA TYR A 101 -31.01 28.31 -18.27
C TYR A 101 -30.26 28.86 -17.06
N VAL A 102 -29.55 29.96 -17.25
CA VAL A 102 -28.82 30.67 -16.20
C VAL A 102 -29.26 32.12 -16.22
N GLU A 103 -29.49 32.68 -15.03
CA GLU A 103 -29.73 34.10 -14.86
C GLU A 103 -28.39 34.84 -14.86
N TYR A 104 -28.17 35.70 -15.86
CA TYR A 104 -27.00 36.58 -15.93
C TYR A 104 -27.48 38.02 -16.08
N LYS A 105 -27.13 38.86 -15.09
CA LYS A 105 -27.57 40.27 -15.03
C LYS A 105 -29.09 40.45 -15.16
N GLY A 106 -29.87 39.57 -14.53
CA GLY A 106 -31.34 39.63 -14.52
C GLY A 106 -32.03 39.08 -15.77
N VAL A 107 -31.29 38.44 -16.70
CA VAL A 107 -31.84 37.83 -17.90
C VAL A 107 -31.56 36.33 -17.90
N LEU A 108 -32.60 35.52 -18.07
CA LEU A 108 -32.49 34.08 -18.29
C LEU A 108 -32.01 33.81 -19.72
N GLN A 109 -30.88 33.13 -19.85
CA GLN A 109 -30.34 32.71 -21.13
C GLN A 109 -29.84 31.27 -21.07
N PHE A 110 -29.83 30.59 -22.22
CA PHE A 110 -29.16 29.30 -22.34
C PHE A 110 -27.65 29.48 -22.18
N ALA A 111 -27.05 28.69 -21.31
CA ALA A 111 -25.61 28.57 -21.15
C ALA A 111 -25.19 27.11 -21.30
N HIS A 112 -24.00 26.91 -21.85
CA HIS A 112 -23.34 25.62 -21.86
C HIS A 112 -22.63 25.43 -20.52
N HIS A 113 -22.95 24.33 -19.84
CA HIS A 113 -22.27 23.88 -18.64
C HIS A 113 -21.51 22.60 -18.97
N ILE A 114 -20.19 22.61 -18.82
CA ILE A 114 -19.38 21.43 -19.10
C ILE A 114 -19.14 20.69 -17.80
N CYS A 115 -19.77 19.52 -17.66
CA CYS A 115 -19.58 18.61 -16.55
C CYS A 115 -18.31 17.80 -16.76
N ARG A 116 -17.30 18.06 -15.92
CA ARG A 116 -15.99 17.38 -15.94
C ARG A 116 -15.83 16.61 -14.64
N ILE A 117 -15.80 15.28 -14.73
CA ILE A 117 -15.71 14.41 -13.54
C ILE A 117 -14.75 13.27 -13.82
N LEU A 118 -13.89 12.97 -12.85
CA LEU A 118 -13.06 11.76 -12.84
C LEU A 118 -13.50 10.88 -11.68
N CYS A 119 -13.62 9.58 -11.94
CA CYS A 119 -14.01 8.57 -10.96
C CYS A 119 -12.81 7.67 -10.68
N PHE A 120 -12.45 7.49 -9.41
CA PHE A 120 -11.31 6.71 -8.96
C PHE A 120 -11.74 5.58 -8.03
N GLU A 121 -10.85 4.62 -7.82
CA GLU A 121 -10.99 3.70 -6.70
C GLU A 121 -11.09 4.48 -5.37
N TYR A 122 -11.96 4.03 -4.47
CA TYR A 122 -12.03 4.61 -3.13
C TYR A 122 -10.99 3.98 -2.21
N LEU A 123 -10.22 4.82 -1.53
CA LEU A 123 -9.13 4.43 -0.64
C LEU A 123 -9.53 4.72 0.81
N GLN A 124 -9.83 3.65 1.55
CA GLN A 124 -10.50 3.69 2.86
C GLN A 124 -9.60 4.29 3.95
N GLY A 125 -8.28 4.23 3.77
CA GLY A 125 -7.33 4.85 4.66
C GLY A 125 -7.27 6.38 4.52
N GLY A 126 -7.89 6.99 3.51
CA GLY A 126 -7.83 8.44 3.30
C GLY A 126 -6.42 8.92 2.91
N SER A 127 -6.11 10.20 3.12
CA SER A 127 -4.80 10.77 2.79
C SER A 127 -3.80 10.62 3.94
N LEU A 128 -2.51 10.47 3.61
CA LEU A 128 -1.41 10.50 4.59
C LEU A 128 -1.42 11.80 5.41
N GLU A 129 -1.82 12.92 4.80
CA GLU A 129 -2.01 14.18 5.52
C GLU A 129 -2.94 14.05 6.73
N ASN A 130 -4.06 13.32 6.60
CA ASN A 130 -5.00 13.12 7.72
C ASN A 130 -4.32 12.35 8.86
N HIS A 131 -3.55 11.30 8.55
CA HIS A 131 -2.83 10.52 9.57
C HIS A 131 -1.77 11.35 10.29
N LEU A 132 -1.04 12.20 9.54
CA LEU A 132 -0.04 13.11 10.11
C LEU A 132 -0.69 14.20 10.99
N ASN A 133 -1.84 14.73 10.58
CA ASN A 133 -2.58 15.76 11.35
C ASN A 133 -3.15 15.21 12.64
N GLU A 134 -3.71 14.01 12.59
CA GLU A 134 -4.29 13.34 13.75
C GLU A 134 -3.22 12.75 14.68
N SER A 135 -1.93 12.89 14.33
CA SER A 135 -0.79 12.33 15.07
C SER A 135 -0.98 10.84 15.36
N ARG A 136 -1.46 10.10 14.35
CA ARG A 136 -1.62 8.66 14.45
C ARG A 136 -0.25 7.99 14.50
N ASP A 137 -0.01 7.25 15.56
CA ASP A 137 1.20 6.46 15.71
C ASP A 137 1.10 5.18 14.86
N HIS A 138 1.79 5.17 13.73
CA HIS A 138 1.94 3.96 12.91
C HIS A 138 3.14 3.14 13.37
N ASP A 139 3.00 1.82 13.37
CA ASP A 139 4.14 0.91 13.53
C ASP A 139 5.16 1.10 12.38
N TRP A 140 6.40 0.67 12.64
CA TRP A 140 7.47 0.80 11.66
C TRP A 140 7.19 0.07 10.32
N PRO A 141 6.67 -1.18 10.32
CA PRO A 141 6.26 -1.85 9.08
C PRO A 141 5.32 -1.02 8.20
N THR A 142 4.33 -0.35 8.79
CA THR A 142 3.40 0.53 8.09
C THR A 142 4.13 1.73 7.49
N CYS A 143 4.94 2.43 8.28
CA CYS A 143 5.72 3.57 7.81
C CYS A 143 6.63 3.18 6.64
N TYR A 144 7.35 2.06 6.76
CA TYR A 144 8.24 1.57 5.72
C TYR A 144 7.49 1.26 4.42
N ASN A 145 6.36 0.57 4.49
CA ASN A 145 5.53 0.27 3.32
C ASN A 145 4.98 1.54 2.63
N ILE A 146 4.61 2.57 3.39
CA ILE A 146 4.17 3.85 2.82
C ILE A 146 5.32 4.53 2.07
N ILE A 147 6.51 4.58 2.66
CA ILE A 147 7.71 5.17 2.05
C ILE A 147 8.08 4.38 0.79
N GLU A 148 8.17 3.06 0.87
CA GLU A 148 8.54 2.19 -0.25
C GLU A 148 7.52 2.29 -1.38
N GLY A 149 6.22 2.18 -1.09
CA GLY A 149 5.16 2.28 -2.09
C GLY A 149 5.17 3.62 -2.83
N THR A 150 5.40 4.72 -2.11
CA THR A 150 5.57 6.05 -2.72
C THR A 150 6.79 6.09 -3.63
N CYS A 151 7.93 5.53 -3.19
CA CYS A 151 9.14 5.44 -4.01
C CYS A 151 8.94 4.57 -5.26
N GLU A 152 8.23 3.45 -5.16
CA GLU A 152 7.93 2.59 -6.30
C GLU A 152 7.06 3.30 -7.35
N ALA A 153 6.01 4.01 -6.91
CA ALA A 153 5.17 4.82 -7.79
C ALA A 153 6.00 5.85 -8.56
N LEU A 154 6.83 6.63 -7.85
CA LEU A 154 7.68 7.65 -8.47
C LEU A 154 8.73 7.03 -9.40
N ASN A 155 9.32 5.89 -9.03
CA ASN A 155 10.29 5.19 -9.87
C ASN A 155 9.63 4.70 -11.18
N PHE A 156 8.41 4.17 -11.10
CA PHE A 156 7.63 3.76 -12.26
C PHE A 156 7.39 4.95 -13.21
N LEU A 157 6.91 6.07 -12.67
CA LEU A 157 6.65 7.30 -13.42
C LEU A 157 7.92 7.87 -14.08
N HIS A 158 9.05 7.84 -13.35
CA HIS A 158 10.32 8.37 -13.83
C HIS A 158 11.03 7.44 -14.83
N LYS A 159 10.84 6.12 -14.75
CA LYS A 159 11.43 5.16 -15.69
C LYS A 159 10.72 5.21 -17.05
N GLY A 160 9.39 5.14 -17.05
CA GLY A 160 8.49 5.31 -18.20
C GLY A 160 8.75 4.40 -19.42
N TYR A 161 7.76 3.62 -19.85
CA TYR A 161 7.76 2.99 -21.18
C TYR A 161 7.19 4.00 -22.21
N GLY A 162 8.06 4.85 -22.77
CA GLY A 162 7.72 5.79 -23.86
C GLY A 162 7.78 7.28 -23.49
N SER A 163 7.23 7.69 -22.34
CA SER A 163 7.38 9.06 -21.82
C SER A 163 7.52 9.06 -20.30
N ARG A 164 8.48 9.81 -19.76
CA ARG A 164 8.66 9.97 -18.31
C ARG A 164 7.64 10.95 -17.79
N VAL A 165 6.98 10.62 -16.68
CA VAL A 165 5.99 11.47 -16.03
C VAL A 165 6.59 12.06 -14.76
N LEU A 166 6.47 13.38 -14.60
CA LEU A 166 6.76 14.07 -13.35
C LEU A 166 5.46 14.46 -12.68
N HIS A 167 5.32 14.15 -11.39
CA HIS A 167 4.09 14.42 -10.63
C HIS A 167 3.83 15.92 -10.41
N LEU A 168 4.87 16.66 -10.00
CA LEU A 168 4.90 18.11 -9.72
C LEU A 168 4.03 18.63 -8.57
N ASP A 169 3.13 17.83 -8.00
CA ASP A 169 2.35 18.18 -6.80
C ASP A 169 2.44 17.07 -5.75
N LEU A 170 3.65 16.58 -5.46
CA LEU A 170 3.82 15.53 -4.47
C LEU A 170 3.73 16.12 -3.06
N LYS A 171 2.76 15.68 -2.27
CA LYS A 171 2.52 16.10 -0.88
C LYS A 171 1.76 15.02 -0.11
N PRO A 172 1.74 15.03 1.23
CA PRO A 172 1.00 14.03 2.00
C PRO A 172 -0.49 13.94 1.65
N GLY A 173 -1.13 15.05 1.27
CA GLY A 173 -2.53 15.05 0.81
C GLY A 173 -2.78 14.26 -0.48
N ASN A 174 -1.73 14.07 -1.28
CA ASN A 174 -1.75 13.36 -2.57
C ASN A 174 -1.17 11.94 -2.46
N ILE A 175 -0.87 11.46 -1.25
CA ILE A 175 -0.57 10.06 -0.96
C ILE A 175 -1.79 9.51 -0.24
N LEU A 176 -2.60 8.72 -0.94
CA LEU A 176 -3.79 8.08 -0.40
C LEU A 176 -3.44 6.67 0.08
N LEU A 177 -4.14 6.19 1.10
CA LEU A 177 -3.90 4.90 1.74
C LEU A 177 -5.09 3.98 1.53
N ASP A 178 -4.85 2.75 1.08
CA ASP A 178 -5.89 1.73 0.99
C ASP A 178 -6.29 1.18 2.37
N LYS A 179 -7.26 0.26 2.41
CA LYS A 179 -7.74 -0.39 3.66
C LYS A 179 -6.64 -1.11 4.45
N TYR A 180 -5.52 -1.45 3.83
CA TYR A 180 -4.38 -2.10 4.46
C TYR A 180 -3.19 -1.16 4.65
N MET A 181 -3.40 0.15 4.52
CA MET A 181 -2.37 1.20 4.64
C MET A 181 -1.30 1.16 3.53
N GLY A 182 -1.60 0.53 2.39
CA GLY A 182 -0.78 0.61 1.19
C GLY A 182 -0.88 1.99 0.54
N ALA A 183 0.26 2.59 0.20
CA ALA A 183 0.31 3.93 -0.39
C ALA A 183 0.01 3.94 -1.89
N LYS A 184 -0.82 4.90 -2.31
CA LYS A 184 -1.14 5.21 -3.70
C LYS A 184 -1.02 6.70 -3.98
N VAL A 185 -0.15 7.06 -4.93
CA VAL A 185 0.02 8.44 -5.39
C VAL A 185 -1.19 8.86 -6.23
N ALA A 186 -1.74 10.04 -5.94
CA ALA A 186 -2.93 10.60 -6.55
C ALA A 186 -2.72 12.06 -6.98
N ASP A 187 -3.70 12.60 -7.72
CA ASP A 187 -3.75 13.99 -8.22
C ASP A 187 -2.68 14.35 -9.26
N PHE A 188 -2.92 13.91 -10.50
CA PHE A 188 -2.02 14.15 -11.63
C PHE A 188 -2.36 15.42 -12.41
N GLY A 189 -3.21 16.30 -11.88
CA GLY A 189 -3.67 17.52 -12.57
C GLY A 189 -2.52 18.45 -13.00
N LEU A 190 -1.43 18.49 -12.24
CA LEU A 190 -0.22 19.28 -12.53
C LEU A 190 0.92 18.48 -13.18
N SER A 191 0.71 17.18 -13.43
CA SER A 191 1.77 16.31 -13.95
C SER A 191 2.19 16.66 -15.37
N THR A 192 3.37 16.22 -15.80
CA THR A 192 3.86 16.53 -17.15
C THR A 192 4.70 15.38 -17.72
N SER A 193 4.66 15.20 -19.05
CA SER A 193 5.45 14.18 -19.76
C SER A 193 6.61 14.81 -20.51
N PHE A 194 7.77 14.15 -20.51
CA PHE A 194 8.93 14.59 -21.31
C PHE A 194 9.66 13.41 -21.98
N ASN A 195 10.19 13.67 -23.19
CA ASN A 195 10.76 12.65 -24.09
C ASN A 195 12.30 12.58 -24.13
N LYS A 196 13.05 13.44 -23.43
CA LYS A 196 14.54 13.43 -23.40
C LYS A 196 15.12 13.82 -22.04
N THR A 197 16.38 13.43 -21.82
CA THR A 197 17.30 13.64 -20.69
C THR A 197 17.54 15.10 -20.30
N ARG A 198 16.49 15.89 -20.05
CA ARG A 198 16.64 17.01 -19.14
C ARG A 198 16.88 16.40 -17.76
N ILE A 199 18.02 16.71 -17.15
CA ILE A 199 18.15 16.64 -15.70
C ILE A 199 17.04 17.55 -15.19
N THR A 200 15.92 16.98 -14.81
CA THR A 200 14.76 17.77 -14.44
C THR A 200 15.09 18.40 -13.09
N ASN A 201 15.13 19.73 -13.08
CA ASN A 201 15.28 20.58 -11.90
C ASN A 201 14.04 20.48 -10.98
N THR A 202 13.57 19.27 -10.71
CA THR A 202 12.29 18.98 -10.04
C THR A 202 12.41 18.97 -8.54
N THR A 203 11.41 19.51 -7.86
CA THR A 203 11.26 19.44 -6.40
C THR A 203 10.89 18.05 -5.92
N THR A 204 10.49 17.12 -6.79
CA THR A 204 10.02 15.76 -6.41
C THR A 204 10.94 15.05 -5.41
N GLY A 205 12.26 15.19 -5.55
CA GLY A 205 13.20 14.66 -4.56
C GLY A 205 13.06 15.34 -3.19
N THR A 206 13.00 16.67 -3.15
CA THR A 206 12.76 17.45 -1.92
C THR A 206 11.42 17.12 -1.30
N ASP A 207 10.35 17.08 -2.09
CA ASP A 207 8.99 16.81 -1.61
C ASP A 207 8.91 15.40 -0.98
N LEU A 208 9.52 14.41 -1.63
CA LEU A 208 9.66 13.06 -1.08
C LEU A 208 10.45 13.05 0.24
N GLY A 209 11.56 13.80 0.32
CA GLY A 209 12.34 13.92 1.54
C GLY A 209 11.56 14.52 2.71
N ILE A 210 10.79 15.58 2.45
CA ILE A 210 9.90 16.20 3.45
C ILE A 210 8.85 15.18 3.93
N ILE A 211 8.19 14.48 3.02
CA ILE A 211 7.19 13.46 3.35
C ILE A 211 7.78 12.37 4.22
N ILE A 212 8.98 11.87 3.89
CA ILE A 212 9.65 10.84 4.71
C ILE A 212 9.97 11.39 6.11
N ILE A 213 10.45 12.63 6.23
CA ILE A 213 10.69 13.27 7.54
C ILE A 213 9.38 13.38 8.33
N GLU A 214 8.28 13.80 7.71
CA GLU A 214 6.97 13.89 8.37
C GLU A 214 6.45 12.53 8.82
N ILE A 215 6.62 11.46 8.01
CA ILE A 215 6.27 10.09 8.41
C ILE A 215 7.09 9.65 9.63
N MET A 216 8.39 9.99 9.66
CA MET A 216 9.31 9.47 10.67
C MET A 216 9.33 10.27 11.97
N ALA A 217 9.08 11.58 11.91
CA ALA A 217 9.22 12.51 13.03
C ALA A 217 7.95 13.34 13.30
N GLY A 218 6.91 13.19 12.49
CA GLY A 218 5.68 13.98 12.56
C GLY A 218 5.87 15.43 12.11
N ARG A 219 4.77 16.19 12.05
CA ARG A 219 4.79 17.62 11.66
C ARG A 219 5.62 18.49 12.60
N ILE A 220 5.65 18.15 13.88
CA ILE A 220 6.48 18.86 14.87
C ILE A 220 7.96 18.58 14.63
N GLY A 221 8.32 17.31 14.41
CA GLY A 221 9.70 16.94 14.07
C GLY A 221 10.17 17.59 12.78
N TYR A 222 9.32 17.67 11.75
CA TYR A 222 9.63 18.41 10.53
C TYR A 222 9.85 19.91 10.79
N LYS A 223 9.00 20.56 11.59
CA LYS A 223 9.18 21.98 11.95
C LYS A 223 10.53 22.21 12.65
N ILE A 224 10.89 21.34 13.59
CA ILE A 224 12.19 21.37 14.27
C ILE A 224 13.32 21.26 13.24
N PHE A 225 13.26 20.25 12.38
CA PHE A 225 14.24 20.05 11.31
C PHE A 225 14.36 21.28 10.38
N SER A 226 13.24 21.88 9.99
CA SER A 226 13.21 23.03 9.08
C SER A 226 13.74 24.33 9.70
N ALA A 227 13.79 24.41 11.03
CA ALA A 227 14.26 25.57 11.78
C ALA A 227 15.71 25.42 12.25
N MET A 228 16.37 24.31 11.95
CA MET A 228 17.78 24.09 12.26
C MET A 228 18.64 24.94 11.33
N ASP A 229 19.16 26.06 11.86
CA ASP A 229 20.22 26.85 11.22
C ASP A 229 21.57 26.18 11.52
N ASP A 230 22.06 25.35 10.59
CA ASP A 230 23.37 24.68 10.63
C ASP A 230 23.62 23.68 11.79
N ASP A 231 22.58 23.26 12.54
CA ASP A 231 22.69 22.19 13.55
C ASP A 231 23.16 20.88 12.90
N PRO A 232 24.02 20.06 13.52
CA PRO A 232 24.48 18.81 12.90
C PRO A 232 23.26 17.94 12.62
N GLN A 233 22.98 17.67 11.34
CA GLN A 233 21.92 16.77 10.89
C GLN A 233 21.98 15.42 11.63
N GLU A 234 23.18 15.04 12.10
CA GLU A 234 23.45 13.94 13.00
C GLU A 234 22.59 13.95 14.28
N LEU A 235 22.42 15.09 14.96
CA LEU A 235 21.59 15.18 16.19
C LEU A 235 20.13 14.87 15.89
N PHE A 236 19.61 15.39 14.77
CA PHE A 236 18.25 15.08 14.35
C PHE A 236 18.08 13.59 14.02
N ILE A 237 19.06 13.00 13.32
CA ILE A 237 19.08 11.56 13.02
C ILE A 237 19.09 10.74 14.32
N GLU A 238 19.95 11.08 15.28
CA GLU A 238 20.05 10.40 16.57
C GLU A 238 18.74 10.49 17.37
N GLN A 239 18.09 11.66 17.35
CA GLN A 239 16.80 11.83 18.00
C GLN A 239 15.71 10.95 17.38
N VAL A 240 15.63 10.91 16.04
CA VAL A 240 14.68 10.05 15.32
C VAL A 240 14.94 8.58 15.63
N ILE A 241 16.19 8.14 15.57
CA ILE A 241 16.59 6.76 15.89
C ILE A 241 16.25 6.40 17.34
N THR A 242 16.51 7.30 18.29
CA THR A 242 16.23 7.08 19.71
C THR A 242 14.74 6.93 19.97
N ASN A 243 13.92 7.79 19.35
CA ASN A 243 12.47 7.71 19.44
C ASN A 243 11.94 6.38 18.88
N TRP A 244 12.39 5.99 17.69
CA TRP A 244 11.98 4.72 17.08
C TRP A 244 12.49 3.51 17.85
N ARG A 245 13.69 3.57 18.44
CA ARG A 245 14.20 2.52 19.33
C ARG A 245 13.28 2.27 20.52
N GLY A 246 12.77 3.34 21.14
CA GLY A 246 11.76 3.21 22.20
C GLY A 246 10.49 2.52 21.72
N ARG A 247 9.97 2.93 20.56
CA ARG A 247 8.71 2.39 19.98
C ARG A 247 8.85 0.93 19.51
N ILE A 248 9.96 0.60 18.86
CA ILE A 248 10.26 -0.76 18.37
C ILE A 248 10.45 -1.73 19.55
N ASN A 249 11.15 -1.29 20.60
CA ASN A 249 11.31 -2.11 21.81
C ASN A 249 9.99 -2.37 22.53
N ALA A 250 9.01 -1.46 22.41
CA ALA A 250 7.68 -1.63 23.00
C ALA A 250 6.76 -2.57 22.20
N THR A 251 7.03 -2.81 20.91
CA THR A 251 6.16 -3.58 20.00
C THR A 251 6.51 -5.07 19.88
N THR A 252 7.40 -5.58 20.75
CA THR A 252 7.88 -6.99 20.72
C THR A 252 8.37 -7.43 19.33
N SER A 253 8.92 -6.50 18.54
CA SER A 253 9.49 -6.81 17.23
C SER A 253 10.54 -7.92 17.35
N PRO A 254 10.49 -8.95 16.48
CA PRO A 254 11.51 -10.00 16.49
C PRO A 254 12.86 -9.55 15.94
N PHE A 255 12.92 -8.41 15.24
CA PHE A 255 14.13 -7.93 14.56
C PHE A 255 14.38 -6.43 14.81
N PRO A 256 14.51 -5.99 16.08
CA PRO A 256 14.59 -4.58 16.41
C PRO A 256 15.86 -3.89 15.86
N SER A 257 16.97 -4.62 15.72
CA SER A 257 18.22 -4.10 15.12
C SER A 257 18.02 -3.78 13.65
N ALA A 258 17.53 -4.74 12.86
CA ALA A 258 17.30 -4.56 11.44
C ALA A 258 16.26 -3.47 11.13
N GLU A 259 15.20 -3.36 11.94
CA GLU A 259 14.24 -2.25 11.81
C GLU A 259 14.89 -0.89 12.12
N LEU A 260 15.77 -0.80 13.12
CA LEU A 260 16.52 0.42 13.38
C LEU A 260 17.49 0.78 12.26
N ASP A 261 18.12 -0.20 11.62
CA ASP A 261 18.93 -0.02 10.42
C ASP A 261 18.08 0.57 9.26
N GLN A 262 16.84 0.10 9.11
CA GLN A 262 15.91 0.66 8.13
C GLN A 262 15.50 2.10 8.50
N VAL A 263 15.21 2.38 9.77
CA VAL A 263 14.92 3.74 10.28
C VAL A 263 16.09 4.66 9.94
N GLU A 264 17.30 4.32 10.38
CA GLU A 264 18.50 5.11 10.12
C GLU A 264 18.72 5.37 8.62
N THR A 265 18.52 4.34 7.80
CA THR A 265 18.65 4.47 6.34
C THR A 265 17.60 5.41 5.76
N CYS A 266 16.33 5.29 6.17
CA CYS A 266 15.25 6.13 5.66
C CYS A 266 15.44 7.61 6.05
N ILE A 267 15.83 7.91 7.29
CA ILE A 267 16.02 9.31 7.71
C ILE A 267 17.23 9.94 7.01
N LYS A 268 18.32 9.18 6.81
CA LYS A 268 19.48 9.64 6.04
C LYS A 268 19.13 9.92 4.58
N ILE A 269 18.32 9.06 3.97
CA ILE A 269 17.78 9.28 2.62
C ILE A 269 16.96 10.58 2.59
N ALA A 270 16.07 10.76 3.56
CA ALA A 270 15.16 11.89 3.61
C ALA A 270 15.90 13.23 3.71
N ILE A 271 16.93 13.29 4.56
CA ILE A 271 17.80 14.46 4.71
C ILE A 271 18.58 14.73 3.41
N LYS A 272 19.13 13.68 2.79
CA LYS A 272 19.84 13.81 1.51
C LYS A 272 18.91 14.28 0.37
N CYS A 273 17.63 13.94 0.43
CA CYS A 273 16.61 14.36 -0.53
C CYS A 273 16.30 15.87 -0.47
N VAL A 274 16.48 16.49 0.70
CA VAL A 274 16.23 17.93 0.92
C VAL A 274 17.51 18.79 0.85
N ASP A 275 18.67 18.20 0.53
CA ASP A 275 19.94 18.90 0.36
C ASP A 275 19.79 20.15 -0.53
N LEU A 276 20.33 21.29 -0.11
CA LEU A 276 20.28 22.55 -0.85
C LEU A 276 20.89 22.41 -2.25
N ASN A 277 21.97 21.64 -2.37
CA ASN A 277 22.57 21.30 -3.65
C ASN A 277 21.85 20.10 -4.28
N ARG A 278 21.07 20.40 -5.31
CA ARG A 278 20.27 19.41 -6.06
C ARG A 278 21.08 18.25 -6.64
N LYS A 279 22.38 18.44 -6.90
CA LYS A 279 23.25 17.38 -7.42
C LYS A 279 23.58 16.29 -6.40
N ASN A 280 23.45 16.61 -5.10
CA ASN A 280 23.67 15.66 -4.02
C ASN A 280 22.46 14.77 -3.76
N ARG A 281 21.28 15.18 -4.23
CA ARG A 281 20.02 14.47 -3.99
C ARG A 281 20.01 13.15 -4.75
N PRO A 282 19.62 12.04 -4.11
CA PRO A 282 19.52 10.75 -4.79
C PRO A 282 18.35 10.74 -5.78
N THR A 283 18.49 9.95 -6.82
CA THR A 283 17.38 9.53 -7.66
C THR A 283 16.50 8.54 -6.91
N VAL A 284 15.23 8.44 -7.30
CA VAL A 284 14.30 7.46 -6.69
C VAL A 284 14.80 6.02 -6.86
N ALA A 285 15.50 5.72 -7.95
CA ALA A 285 16.13 4.42 -8.16
C ALA A 285 17.24 4.12 -7.13
N GLU A 286 18.06 5.11 -6.78
CA GLU A 286 19.08 4.98 -5.74
C GLU A 286 18.46 4.85 -4.34
N ILE A 287 17.35 5.56 -4.08
CA ILE A 287 16.58 5.43 -2.83
C ILE A 287 16.08 3.98 -2.67
N LEU A 288 15.40 3.44 -3.68
CA LEU A 288 14.90 2.06 -3.66
C LEU A 288 16.04 1.05 -3.52
N ALA A 289 17.18 1.26 -4.20
CA ALA A 289 18.34 0.39 -4.06
C ALA A 289 18.92 0.40 -2.63
N ALA A 290 18.93 1.57 -1.97
CA ALA A 290 19.37 1.68 -0.57
C ALA A 290 18.38 0.99 0.39
N MET A 291 17.07 1.11 0.15
CA MET A 291 16.04 0.40 0.92
C MET A 291 16.13 -1.13 0.72
N GLN A 292 16.31 -1.61 -0.51
CA GLN A 292 16.50 -3.04 -0.78
C GLN A 292 17.78 -3.59 -0.13
N LYS A 293 18.82 -2.76 0.00
CA LYS A 293 20.05 -3.16 0.68
C LYS A 293 19.83 -3.43 2.18
N THR A 294 18.93 -2.70 2.85
CA THR A 294 18.59 -2.99 4.25
C THR A 294 17.78 -4.28 4.37
N GLU A 295 16.92 -4.60 3.40
CA GLU A 295 16.24 -5.91 3.34
C GLU A 295 17.25 -7.07 3.16
N LYS A 296 18.28 -6.91 2.30
CA LYS A 296 19.37 -7.90 2.18
C LYS A 296 20.23 -8.02 3.44
N ARG A 297 20.30 -6.98 4.29
CA ARG A 297 20.94 -7.07 5.62
C ARG A 297 20.05 -7.76 6.64
N PHE A 298 18.74 -7.56 6.57
CA PHE A 298 17.76 -8.30 7.36
C PHE A 298 17.94 -9.81 7.16
N LEU A 299 18.09 -10.24 5.91
CA LEU A 299 18.51 -11.59 5.51
C LEU A 299 19.82 -12.02 6.18
N ALA A 300 20.87 -11.21 6.12
CA ALA A 300 22.18 -11.55 6.67
C ALA A 300 22.17 -11.63 8.20
N GLU A 301 21.50 -10.70 8.90
CA GLU A 301 21.31 -10.77 10.35
C GLU A 301 20.54 -12.02 10.74
N TRP A 302 19.52 -12.38 9.97
CA TRP A 302 18.74 -13.60 10.17
C TRP A 302 19.63 -14.85 10.04
N ARG A 303 20.51 -14.89 9.02
CA ARG A 303 21.50 -15.98 8.85
C ARG A 303 22.51 -16.06 10.00
N ASN A 304 22.97 -14.91 10.50
CA ASN A 304 24.03 -14.84 11.52
C ASN A 304 23.53 -15.07 12.96
N HIS A 305 22.24 -14.84 13.21
CA HIS A 305 21.63 -14.99 14.54
C HIS A 305 20.96 -16.33 14.80
N ALA A 306 20.67 -17.10 13.76
CA ALA A 306 20.54 -18.52 13.97
C ALA A 306 21.93 -19.02 14.37
N GLU A 307 22.07 -19.70 15.51
CA GLU A 307 23.33 -20.27 16.02
C GLU A 307 23.87 -21.38 15.10
N PHE A 308 24.10 -21.07 13.84
CA PHE A 308 24.78 -21.95 12.91
C PHE A 308 26.25 -21.56 12.95
N HIS A 309 27.02 -22.42 13.59
CA HIS A 309 28.45 -22.53 13.31
C HIS A 309 28.63 -22.63 11.79
N VAL A 310 29.75 -22.10 11.31
CA VAL A 310 30.11 -21.74 9.92
C VAL A 310 30.05 -22.90 8.90
N ASP A 311 29.46 -24.05 9.24
CA ASP A 311 29.46 -25.28 8.42
C ASP A 311 28.10 -26.02 8.35
N GLU A 312 26.97 -25.41 8.76
CA GLU A 312 25.63 -26.03 8.58
C GLU A 312 24.73 -25.22 7.63
N SER A 313 24.16 -25.91 6.65
CA SER A 313 23.19 -25.38 5.69
C SER A 313 22.00 -24.72 6.40
N LEU A 314 21.44 -23.65 5.81
CA LEU A 314 20.22 -23.00 6.31
C LEU A 314 19.11 -24.03 6.62
N PRO A 315 18.31 -23.82 7.67
CA PRO A 315 17.23 -24.74 8.01
C PRO A 315 16.29 -24.87 6.82
N ILE A 316 15.89 -26.10 6.50
CA ILE A 316 14.99 -26.33 5.36
C ILE A 316 13.57 -25.97 5.79
N PRO A 317 12.85 -25.10 5.06
CA PRO A 317 11.45 -24.81 5.34
C PRO A 317 10.61 -26.10 5.39
N THR A 318 9.82 -26.26 6.45
CA THR A 318 8.93 -27.41 6.61
C THR A 318 7.71 -27.25 5.71
N LYS A 319 7.40 -28.27 4.92
CA LYS A 319 6.27 -28.29 4.01
C LYS A 319 5.08 -29.01 4.67
N SER A 320 3.94 -28.34 4.77
CA SER A 320 2.71 -28.93 5.32
C SER A 320 2.01 -29.86 4.32
N GLU A 321 0.98 -30.59 4.76
CA GLU A 321 -0.01 -31.15 3.84
C GLU A 321 -0.95 -30.06 3.31
N SER A 322 -1.38 -30.15 2.04
CA SER A 322 -2.36 -29.23 1.47
C SER A 322 -3.77 -29.56 1.95
N ARG A 323 -4.59 -28.53 2.22
CA ARG A 323 -6.01 -28.64 2.56
C ARG A 323 -6.89 -28.14 1.40
N GLY A 324 -7.95 -28.87 1.08
CA GLY A 324 -8.87 -28.55 -0.02
C GLY A 324 -9.24 -29.78 -0.85
N GLY A 325 -9.61 -29.58 -2.11
CA GLY A 325 -9.93 -30.64 -3.07
C GLY A 325 -8.73 -31.30 -3.74
N SER A 326 -8.99 -32.48 -4.32
CA SER A 326 -8.00 -33.31 -5.02
C SER A 326 -7.92 -33.06 -6.53
N GLY A 327 -8.72 -32.13 -7.07
CA GLY A 327 -8.71 -31.78 -8.50
C GLY A 327 -7.50 -30.93 -8.91
N GLY A 328 -7.43 -30.57 -10.19
CA GLY A 328 -6.34 -29.77 -10.76
C GLY A 328 -4.99 -30.49 -10.81
N GLU A 329 -3.94 -29.75 -11.15
CA GLU A 329 -2.54 -30.19 -11.16
C GLU A 329 -1.82 -29.77 -9.86
N VAL A 330 -0.77 -30.51 -9.48
CA VAL A 330 0.07 -30.14 -8.33
C VAL A 330 0.91 -28.93 -8.71
N VAL A 331 0.87 -27.90 -7.86
CA VAL A 331 1.66 -26.68 -8.01
C VAL A 331 2.53 -26.46 -6.78
N ASP A 332 3.76 -26.02 -7.03
CA ASP A 332 4.78 -25.89 -6.00
C ASP A 332 5.84 -24.86 -6.39
N ILE A 333 6.67 -24.48 -5.43
CA ILE A 333 7.82 -23.60 -5.61
C ILE A 333 9.08 -24.39 -5.98
N LYS A 334 10.05 -23.72 -6.63
CA LYS A 334 11.31 -24.35 -7.07
C LYS A 334 12.46 -24.08 -6.12
N GLU A 335 12.60 -22.83 -5.69
CA GLU A 335 13.69 -22.38 -4.82
C GLU A 335 13.24 -22.35 -3.36
N HIS A 336 14.18 -22.58 -2.44
CA HIS A 336 13.88 -22.54 -1.00
C HIS A 336 13.45 -21.14 -0.56
N PRO A 337 12.23 -20.99 0.01
CA PRO A 337 11.71 -19.71 0.44
C PRO A 337 12.31 -19.28 1.78
N TRP A 338 12.70 -18.02 1.86
CA TRP A 338 13.14 -17.39 3.12
C TRP A 338 12.05 -16.48 3.70
N ARG A 339 11.40 -15.64 2.87
CA ARG A 339 10.38 -14.70 3.33
C ARG A 339 9.32 -14.48 2.27
N LEU A 340 8.06 -14.49 2.68
CA LEU A 340 6.97 -14.07 1.80
C LEU A 340 7.02 -12.55 1.59
N HIS A 341 7.03 -12.10 0.34
CA HIS A 341 7.17 -10.68 0.00
C HIS A 341 5.82 -10.05 -0.41
N SER A 342 5.03 -10.75 -1.21
CA SER A 342 3.72 -10.26 -1.64
C SER A 342 2.74 -11.39 -1.95
N LEU A 343 1.45 -11.10 -1.88
CA LEU A 343 0.36 -11.96 -2.36
C LEU A 343 -0.47 -11.20 -3.39
N THR A 344 -1.06 -11.88 -4.35
CA THR A 344 -2.13 -11.33 -5.18
C THR A 344 -3.23 -12.38 -5.33
N ILE A 345 -4.44 -11.99 -4.98
CA ILE A 345 -5.59 -12.86 -4.84
C ILE A 345 -6.70 -12.30 -5.73
N SER A 346 -7.17 -13.11 -6.68
CA SER A 346 -8.35 -12.83 -7.50
C SER A 346 -9.52 -13.67 -6.99
N TYR A 347 -10.66 -13.03 -6.74
CA TYR A 347 -11.82 -13.67 -6.12
C TYR A 347 -13.16 -13.04 -6.55
N GLN A 348 -14.19 -13.88 -6.78
CA GLN A 348 -15.61 -13.48 -6.84
C GLN A 348 -16.47 -14.47 -6.05
N GLY A 349 -16.49 -14.30 -4.73
CA GLY A 349 -17.14 -15.24 -3.81
C GLY A 349 -16.40 -16.57 -3.60
N LEU A 350 -15.50 -16.97 -4.50
CA LEU A 350 -14.54 -18.07 -4.38
C LEU A 350 -13.15 -17.59 -4.81
N ILE A 351 -12.08 -18.37 -4.55
CA ILE A 351 -10.70 -17.98 -4.93
C ILE A 351 -10.41 -18.49 -6.35
N ASP A 352 -10.32 -17.55 -7.29
CA ASP A 352 -10.12 -17.85 -8.71
C ASP A 352 -8.66 -18.01 -9.04
N ALA A 353 -7.84 -17.03 -8.65
CA ALA A 353 -6.41 -17.07 -8.87
C ALA A 353 -5.62 -16.64 -7.63
N PHE A 354 -4.53 -17.33 -7.38
CA PHE A 354 -3.60 -17.04 -6.29
C PHE A 354 -2.18 -16.96 -6.84
N SER A 355 -1.50 -15.84 -6.60
CA SER A 355 -0.09 -15.68 -6.92
C SER A 355 0.63 -15.03 -5.75
N PHE A 356 1.93 -15.23 -5.68
CA PHE A 356 2.74 -14.64 -4.63
C PHE A 356 4.16 -14.43 -5.10
N SER A 357 4.89 -13.60 -4.37
CA SER A 357 6.34 -13.52 -4.49
C SER A 357 6.98 -13.74 -3.14
N TYR A 358 8.16 -14.33 -3.15
CA TYR A 358 8.95 -14.56 -1.96
C TYR A 358 10.41 -14.24 -2.26
N ILE A 359 11.16 -13.94 -1.21
CA ILE A 359 12.60 -13.82 -1.27
C ILE A 359 13.18 -15.20 -0.97
N ASP A 360 14.03 -15.71 -1.86
CA ASP A 360 14.65 -17.01 -1.71
C ASP A 360 15.85 -16.98 -0.74
N GLN A 361 16.43 -18.16 -0.52
CA GLN A 361 17.61 -18.33 0.30
C GLN A 361 18.85 -17.56 -0.19
N TYR A 362 18.87 -17.02 -1.41
CA TYR A 362 19.96 -16.19 -1.95
C TYR A 362 19.68 -14.69 -1.83
N GLY A 363 18.47 -14.31 -1.40
CA GLY A 363 18.04 -12.92 -1.33
C GLY A 363 17.50 -12.40 -2.66
N GLU A 364 17.15 -13.29 -3.58
CA GLU A 364 16.57 -12.97 -4.87
C GLU A 364 15.05 -13.15 -4.82
N LYS A 365 14.33 -12.28 -5.54
CA LYS A 365 12.88 -12.27 -5.53
C LYS A 365 12.35 -13.26 -6.57
N GLN A 366 11.57 -14.22 -6.09
CA GLN A 366 10.90 -15.24 -6.90
C GLN A 366 9.41 -14.91 -7.03
N HIS A 367 8.84 -15.19 -8.20
CA HIS A 367 7.41 -15.00 -8.50
C HIS A 367 6.76 -16.35 -8.82
N VAL A 368 5.60 -16.61 -8.23
CA VAL A 368 4.87 -17.89 -8.33
C VAL A 368 3.41 -17.64 -8.70
N GLY A 369 2.91 -18.45 -9.62
CA GLY A 369 1.55 -18.37 -10.14
C GLY A 369 1.44 -17.50 -11.40
N PRO A 370 0.21 -17.11 -11.78
CA PRO A 370 -1.04 -17.38 -11.07
C PRO A 370 -1.39 -18.88 -11.03
N TRP A 371 -1.90 -19.32 -9.89
CA TRP A 371 -2.52 -20.63 -9.71
C TRP A 371 -4.03 -20.44 -9.80
N GLY A 372 -4.65 -21.01 -10.84
CA GLY A 372 -6.01 -20.66 -11.22
C GLY A 372 -6.05 -19.70 -12.40
N GLU A 373 -7.25 -19.40 -12.88
CA GLU A 373 -7.47 -18.46 -13.97
C GLU A 373 -7.89 -17.10 -13.42
N GLN A 374 -7.21 -16.05 -13.87
CA GLN A 374 -7.63 -14.70 -13.58
C GLN A 374 -8.75 -14.31 -14.55
N HIS A 375 -9.95 -14.15 -14.03
CA HIS A 375 -11.09 -13.69 -14.82
C HIS A 375 -11.24 -12.18 -14.73
N SER A 376 -11.55 -11.58 -15.87
CA SER A 376 -11.43 -10.15 -16.07
C SER A 376 -12.47 -9.30 -15.31
N TYR A 377 -13.29 -9.89 -14.45
CA TYR A 377 -14.34 -9.22 -13.70
C TYR A 377 -14.26 -9.58 -12.21
N HIS A 378 -13.25 -10.35 -11.77
CA HIS A 378 -13.12 -10.80 -10.39
C HIS A 378 -12.17 -9.93 -9.58
N LYS A 379 -12.60 -9.54 -8.38
CA LYS A 379 -11.87 -8.62 -7.50
C LYS A 379 -10.44 -9.11 -7.28
N THR A 380 -9.47 -8.26 -7.62
CA THR A 380 -8.05 -8.60 -7.49
C THR A 380 -7.37 -7.67 -6.50
N GLU A 381 -6.77 -8.25 -5.47
CA GLU A 381 -6.07 -7.50 -4.43
C GLU A 381 -4.62 -7.98 -4.29
N THR A 382 -3.69 -7.02 -4.23
CA THR A 382 -2.27 -7.28 -4.00
C THR A 382 -1.87 -6.79 -2.62
N ILE A 383 -1.31 -7.69 -1.82
CA ILE A 383 -0.72 -7.39 -0.51
C ILE A 383 0.80 -7.36 -0.67
N ARG A 384 1.45 -6.38 -0.06
CA ARG A 384 2.91 -6.34 0.10
C ARG A 384 3.25 -6.32 1.58
N PHE A 385 4.19 -7.17 1.98
CA PHE A 385 4.63 -7.28 3.36
C PHE A 385 5.95 -6.54 3.55
N SER A 386 5.99 -5.69 4.58
CA SER A 386 7.25 -5.09 5.05
C SER A 386 8.27 -6.20 5.37
N PRO A 387 9.60 -5.97 5.25
CA PRO A 387 10.60 -6.95 5.66
C PRO A 387 10.44 -7.53 7.07
N SER A 388 9.86 -6.77 8.00
CA SER A 388 9.55 -7.20 9.37
C SER A 388 8.10 -7.64 9.59
N GLU A 389 7.29 -7.71 8.54
CA GLU A 389 5.95 -8.27 8.55
C GLU A 389 5.97 -9.71 8.00
N PHE A 390 5.50 -10.65 8.81
CA PHE A 390 5.50 -12.07 8.51
C PHE A 390 4.16 -12.70 8.85
N VAL A 391 3.76 -13.67 8.03
CA VAL A 391 2.49 -14.39 8.19
C VAL A 391 2.64 -15.43 9.29
N GLU A 392 1.77 -15.34 10.29
CA GLU A 392 1.71 -16.27 11.44
C GLU A 392 0.58 -17.29 11.27
N GLU A 393 -0.51 -16.89 10.62
CA GLU A 393 -1.65 -17.76 10.37
C GLU A 393 -2.21 -17.55 8.96
N VAL A 394 -2.58 -18.66 8.33
CA VAL A 394 -3.43 -18.68 7.13
C VAL A 394 -4.68 -19.48 7.48
N SER A 395 -5.85 -18.86 7.40
CA SER A 395 -7.13 -19.53 7.63
C SER A 395 -8.12 -19.25 6.51
N GLY A 396 -9.21 -19.99 6.47
CA GLY A 396 -10.20 -19.87 5.42
C GLY A 396 -11.14 -21.05 5.37
N ALA A 397 -11.75 -21.26 4.21
CA ALA A 397 -12.63 -22.39 3.98
C ALA A 397 -12.45 -22.95 2.57
N TYR A 398 -12.84 -24.21 2.41
CA TYR A 398 -13.05 -24.84 1.12
C TYR A 398 -14.42 -25.52 1.11
N GLY A 399 -15.10 -25.48 -0.03
CA GLY A 399 -16.49 -25.89 -0.17
C GLY A 399 -16.76 -26.51 -1.53
N SER A 400 -17.87 -27.25 -1.62
CA SER A 400 -18.29 -27.85 -2.89
C SER A 400 -18.88 -26.78 -3.81
N HIS A 401 -18.38 -26.73 -5.03
CA HIS A 401 -18.88 -25.87 -6.10
C HIS A 401 -18.99 -26.72 -7.37
N PHE A 402 -20.24 -26.92 -7.82
CA PHE A 402 -20.58 -27.99 -8.78
C PHE A 402 -20.07 -29.36 -8.30
N GLU A 403 -19.17 -29.99 -9.05
CA GLU A 403 -18.57 -31.30 -8.73
C GLU A 403 -17.17 -31.19 -8.11
N ASN A 404 -16.67 -29.96 -7.92
CA ASN A 404 -15.32 -29.71 -7.42
C ASN A 404 -15.34 -29.19 -5.99
N LEU A 405 -14.30 -29.56 -5.23
CA LEU A 405 -14.05 -29.01 -3.91
C LEU A 405 -12.97 -27.93 -4.03
N LEU A 406 -13.35 -26.67 -3.83
CA LEU A 406 -12.51 -25.50 -4.12
C LEU A 406 -12.26 -24.67 -2.87
N VAL A 407 -11.12 -23.97 -2.83
CA VAL A 407 -10.86 -22.96 -1.79
C VAL A 407 -11.79 -21.77 -2.03
N THR A 408 -12.65 -21.48 -1.05
CA THR A 408 -13.68 -20.44 -1.17
C THR A 408 -13.29 -19.16 -0.46
N SER A 409 -12.44 -19.25 0.55
CA SER A 409 -11.91 -18.06 1.23
C SER A 409 -10.53 -18.24 1.82
N LEU A 410 -9.82 -17.11 1.94
CA LEU A 410 -8.51 -17.03 2.58
C LEU A 410 -8.39 -15.77 3.42
N THR A 411 -7.77 -15.90 4.59
CA THR A 411 -7.44 -14.85 5.54
C THR A 411 -5.99 -15.05 5.98
N PHE A 412 -5.23 -13.96 6.04
CA PHE A 412 -3.82 -13.98 6.42
C PHE A 412 -3.64 -13.10 7.65
N VAL A 413 -3.17 -13.67 8.76
CA VAL A 413 -2.83 -12.93 9.97
C VAL A 413 -1.31 -12.82 10.04
N THR A 414 -0.84 -11.58 10.18
CA THR A 414 0.57 -11.25 10.38
C THR A 414 0.80 -10.78 11.81
N ASN A 415 2.07 -10.63 12.18
CA ASN A 415 2.47 -9.95 13.41
C ASN A 415 2.09 -8.45 13.47
N VAL A 416 1.51 -7.91 12.40
CA VAL A 416 1.12 -6.49 12.29
C VAL A 416 -0.38 -6.35 12.16
N ARG A 417 -1.02 -7.13 11.28
CA ARG A 417 -2.45 -6.98 10.95
C ARG A 417 -3.07 -8.25 10.36
N THR A 418 -4.35 -8.16 10.02
CA THR A 418 -5.08 -9.21 9.29
C THR A 418 -5.47 -8.71 7.90
N TYR A 419 -5.29 -9.56 6.89
CA TYR A 419 -5.72 -9.37 5.51
C TYR A 419 -6.83 -10.35 5.15
N GLY A 420 -7.80 -9.89 4.37
CA GLY A 420 -9.02 -10.63 4.04
C GLY A 420 -10.15 -10.44 5.07
N PRO A 421 -11.14 -11.36 5.13
CA PRO A 421 -11.23 -12.54 4.28
C PRO A 421 -11.37 -12.17 2.80
N PHE A 422 -10.67 -12.88 1.94
CA PHE A 422 -10.86 -12.86 0.49
C PHE A 422 -11.81 -13.99 0.12
N GLY A 423 -12.70 -13.78 -0.84
CA GLY A 423 -13.76 -14.73 -1.17
C GLY A 423 -14.86 -14.79 -0.10
N ASN A 424 -15.72 -15.81 -0.17
CA ASN A 424 -16.83 -16.00 0.75
C ASN A 424 -16.77 -17.41 1.36
N PRO A 425 -16.56 -17.54 2.70
CA PRO A 425 -16.49 -18.85 3.34
C PRO A 425 -17.78 -19.67 3.17
N ASN A 426 -18.93 -19.02 3.00
CA ASN A 426 -20.25 -19.66 2.83
C ASN A 426 -20.77 -19.47 1.39
N HIS A 427 -19.88 -19.50 0.38
CA HIS A 427 -20.27 -19.38 -1.02
C HIS A 427 -21.46 -20.30 -1.35
N GLN A 428 -22.52 -19.74 -1.96
CA GLN A 428 -23.78 -20.43 -2.31
C GLN A 428 -24.54 -21.07 -1.12
N ASN A 429 -24.28 -20.66 0.13
CA ASN A 429 -24.88 -21.25 1.34
C ASN A 429 -24.64 -22.76 1.49
N VAL A 430 -23.57 -23.29 0.87
CA VAL A 430 -23.14 -24.68 1.02
C VAL A 430 -22.25 -24.78 2.26
N ALA A 431 -22.38 -25.86 3.03
CA ALA A 431 -21.51 -26.12 4.18
C ALA A 431 -20.04 -26.21 3.73
N ALA A 432 -19.19 -25.32 4.24
CA ALA A 432 -17.77 -25.29 3.94
C ALA A 432 -16.95 -25.87 5.09
N ALA A 433 -15.86 -26.57 4.75
CA ALA A 433 -14.91 -27.09 5.71
C ALA A 433 -13.82 -26.03 6.00
N PRO A 434 -13.43 -25.83 7.26
CA PRO A 434 -12.39 -24.89 7.60
C PRO A 434 -11.01 -25.40 7.17
N LEU A 435 -10.18 -24.50 6.65
CA LEU A 435 -8.73 -24.70 6.54
C LEU A 435 -8.02 -23.72 7.47
N LYS A 436 -6.95 -24.19 8.10
CA LYS A 436 -6.13 -23.39 9.00
C LYS A 436 -4.71 -23.95 9.06
N PHE A 437 -3.74 -23.05 8.95
CA PHE A 437 -2.31 -23.26 9.12
C PHE A 437 -1.81 -22.25 10.14
N MET A 438 -1.14 -22.73 11.18
CA MET A 438 -0.52 -21.91 12.22
C MET A 438 0.98 -22.13 12.14
N ALA A 439 1.75 -21.05 12.03
CA ALA A 439 3.17 -21.13 12.27
C ALA A 439 3.42 -21.50 13.74
N ASP A 440 4.32 -22.46 13.97
CA ASP A 440 4.77 -22.78 15.33
C ASP A 440 5.39 -21.55 15.99
N GLU A 441 5.47 -21.57 17.32
CA GLU A 441 6.11 -20.50 18.08
C GLU A 441 7.56 -20.31 17.61
N GLY A 442 7.82 -19.17 16.97
CA GLY A 442 9.11 -18.86 16.40
C GLY A 442 9.28 -19.39 14.99
N SER A 443 8.19 -19.54 14.24
CA SER A 443 8.22 -19.75 12.80
C SER A 443 7.36 -18.70 12.09
N SER A 444 7.48 -18.64 10.77
CA SER A 444 6.59 -17.87 9.91
C SER A 444 6.26 -18.65 8.65
N ILE A 445 5.10 -18.37 8.07
CA ILE A 445 4.68 -18.89 6.77
C ILE A 445 5.37 -18.05 5.69
N VAL A 446 6.17 -18.70 4.84
CA VAL A 446 7.08 -18.03 3.89
C VAL A 446 6.78 -18.29 2.42
N ALA A 447 5.99 -19.33 2.12
CA ALA A 447 5.51 -19.66 0.78
C ALA A 447 4.35 -20.65 0.84
N PHE A 448 3.83 -21.02 -0.32
CA PHE A 448 2.68 -21.90 -0.48
C PHE A 448 3.00 -23.04 -1.46
N HIS A 449 2.18 -24.08 -1.44
CA HIS A 449 2.07 -25.12 -2.46
C HIS A 449 0.60 -25.56 -2.52
N GLY A 450 0.22 -26.43 -3.46
CA GLY A 450 -1.15 -26.93 -3.47
C GLY A 450 -1.53 -27.59 -4.78
N ARG A 451 -2.80 -27.42 -5.15
CA ARG A 451 -3.34 -27.86 -6.44
C ARG A 451 -4.18 -26.77 -7.08
N SER A 452 -4.01 -26.59 -8.38
CA SER A 452 -4.77 -25.60 -9.14
C SER A 452 -5.22 -26.13 -10.50
N GLY A 453 -6.32 -25.57 -10.99
CA GLY A 453 -6.82 -25.77 -12.35
C GLY A 453 -7.33 -24.42 -12.86
N SER A 454 -8.60 -24.35 -13.27
CA SER A 454 -9.26 -23.05 -13.48
C SER A 454 -9.43 -22.25 -12.19
N HIS A 455 -9.39 -22.91 -11.03
CA HIS A 455 -9.48 -22.30 -9.70
C HIS A 455 -8.47 -22.92 -8.75
N LEU A 456 -8.37 -22.39 -7.52
CA LEU A 456 -7.57 -22.98 -6.46
C LEU A 456 -8.30 -24.15 -5.80
N PHE A 457 -7.80 -25.37 -5.98
CA PHE A 457 -8.42 -26.58 -5.39
C PHE A 457 -7.97 -26.80 -3.95
N SER A 458 -6.68 -26.70 -3.69
CA SER A 458 -6.11 -26.85 -2.35
C SER A 458 -4.89 -25.98 -2.16
N ILE A 459 -4.61 -25.67 -0.89
CA ILE A 459 -3.47 -24.86 -0.48
C ILE A 459 -2.78 -25.50 0.73
N GLY A 460 -1.46 -25.48 0.72
CA GLY A 460 -0.59 -25.79 1.84
C GLY A 460 0.49 -24.72 1.95
N VAL A 461 1.23 -24.73 3.05
CA VAL A 461 2.22 -23.70 3.39
C VAL A 461 3.61 -24.29 3.58
N TYR A 462 4.62 -23.46 3.33
CA TYR A 462 5.97 -23.65 3.81
C TYR A 462 6.18 -22.79 5.05
N MET A 463 6.67 -23.40 6.12
CA MET A 463 6.99 -22.74 7.37
C MET A 463 8.49 -22.71 7.58
N TYR A 464 9.00 -21.55 8.00
CA TYR A 464 10.41 -21.34 8.23
C TYR A 464 10.66 -20.95 9.69
N PRO A 465 11.59 -21.62 10.39
CA PRO A 465 11.84 -21.37 11.81
C PRO A 465 12.64 -20.08 12.02
N ASN A 466 11.98 -19.05 12.54
CA ASN A 466 12.56 -17.84 13.10
C ASN A 466 13.17 -18.16 14.49
N ASN A 467 14.39 -18.69 14.52
CA ASN A 467 15.10 -19.11 15.75
C ASN A 467 15.49 -17.94 16.69
N LYS A 468 14.50 -17.17 17.19
CA LYS A 468 14.62 -16.20 18.28
C LYS A 468 13.40 -16.09 19.21
N ARG A 469 12.31 -16.86 19.01
CA ARG A 469 11.23 -16.90 20.02
C ARG A 469 11.53 -17.77 21.25
N LYS A 470 12.54 -18.66 21.19
CA LYS A 470 12.96 -19.41 22.38
C LYS A 470 13.85 -18.54 23.27
N GLY A 471 13.24 -17.90 24.27
CA GLY A 471 13.99 -17.40 25.43
C GLY A 471 13.79 -15.93 25.77
N ARG A 472 12.55 -15.49 26.01
CA ARG A 472 12.29 -14.52 27.07
C ARG A 472 11.10 -14.99 27.90
N THR A 473 11.37 -15.90 28.83
CA THR A 473 10.60 -15.92 30.07
C THR A 473 10.63 -14.49 30.59
N LEU A 474 9.48 -13.80 30.61
CA LEU A 474 9.30 -12.58 31.37
C LEU A 474 9.65 -12.91 32.82
N LEU A 475 10.91 -12.65 33.21
CA LEU A 475 11.17 -12.34 34.61
C LEU A 475 10.40 -11.04 34.84
N ALA A 476 9.25 -11.17 35.49
CA ALA A 476 8.55 -10.03 36.06
C ALA A 476 9.60 -9.15 36.77
N PRO A 477 9.66 -7.84 36.52
CA PRO A 477 10.53 -7.00 37.30
C PRO A 477 10.07 -7.12 38.75
N VAL A 478 10.92 -7.72 39.59
CA VAL A 478 10.81 -7.57 41.04
C VAL A 478 11.06 -6.09 41.28
N ILE A 479 9.98 -5.35 41.48
CA ILE A 479 10.01 -3.97 41.95
C ILE A 479 10.39 -4.07 43.44
N PRO A 480 11.57 -3.60 43.89
CA PRO A 480 11.75 -3.32 45.29
C PRO A 480 10.90 -2.09 45.59
N ASP A 481 10.00 -2.25 46.56
CA ASP A 481 9.06 -1.29 47.12
C ASP A 481 9.26 0.20 46.78
N GLY A 482 8.21 0.79 46.20
CA GLY A 482 7.82 2.18 46.46
C GLY A 482 8.44 3.26 45.57
N GLU A 483 7.76 3.61 44.48
CA GLU A 483 7.19 4.96 44.26
C GLU A 483 6.45 5.01 42.91
N VAL A 484 5.23 5.54 42.96
CA VAL A 484 4.35 5.75 41.80
C VAL A 484 4.75 7.06 41.13
N LEU A 485 5.06 7.05 39.84
CA LEU A 485 5.07 8.27 39.01
C LEU A 485 4.09 8.13 37.85
N CYS A 486 2.96 8.82 38.01
CA CYS A 486 2.00 9.12 36.97
C CYS A 486 2.67 9.74 35.75
N ALA A 487 2.28 9.27 34.57
CA ALA A 487 2.42 10.02 33.33
C ALA A 487 1.77 11.40 33.48
N SER A 488 2.53 12.45 33.22
CA SER A 488 2.01 13.81 33.04
C SER A 488 2.89 14.52 32.03
N PHE A 489 2.24 14.92 30.93
CA PHE A 489 2.71 15.97 30.02
C PHE A 489 3.21 17.18 30.82
N VAL A 490 4.42 17.66 30.51
CA VAL A 490 4.84 19.01 30.90
C VAL A 490 5.52 19.66 29.70
N CYS A 491 4.81 20.65 29.14
CA CYS A 491 5.39 21.75 28.39
C CYS A 491 6.45 22.44 29.24
N ILE A 492 7.65 22.67 28.70
CA ILE A 492 8.53 23.75 29.17
C ILE A 492 8.89 24.59 27.96
N GLY A 493 8.35 25.80 27.94
CA GLY A 493 8.72 26.85 27.01
C GLY A 493 9.84 27.75 27.55
N ASN A 494 10.23 28.67 26.67
CA ASN A 494 10.86 29.97 26.91
C ASN A 494 12.18 29.99 27.68
N TYR A 495 13.25 30.30 26.95
CA TYR A 495 14.23 31.28 27.42
C TYR A 495 14.31 32.45 26.44
N ARG A 496 14.50 33.63 27.04
CA ARG A 496 14.34 34.99 26.53
C ARG A 496 15.23 35.36 25.37
#